data_AF-A0A966V964-F1
#
_entry.id   AF-A0A966V964-F1
#
_cell.length_a   1.000
_cell.length_b   1.000
_cell.length_c   1.000
_cell.angle_alpha   90.00
_cell.angle_beta   90.00
_cell.angle_gamma   90.00
#
_symmetry.space_group_name_H-M   'P 1'
#
loop_
_entity.id
_entity.type
_entity.pdbx_description
1 polymer ?
#
loop_
_entity_poly.entity_id
_entity_poly.type
_entity_poly.pdbx_seq_one_letter_code
_entity_poly.pdbx_strand_id
1 'polypeptide(L)'
;MADRNMKNMQALDYKVSVLAGQVVIATGTTGVSSSSILGASVARTGTGAYRITLADAWPELLSAQLTVQKTTAQDLVPQISAVNLASKQIDFVNLTGATATDPTTDAATVNVLLVFKNSTINP
;
A
#
# COMPACT_ATOMS: atom_id res chain seq x y z
N MET A 1 -1.08 23.31 0.77
CA MET A 1 -1.56 22.03 1.35
C MET A 1 -2.34 21.34 0.26
N ALA A 2 -1.95 20.12 -0.15
CA ALA A 2 -2.67 19.41 -1.21
C ALA A 2 -4.07 19.02 -0.74
N ASP A 3 -5.06 19.09 -1.62
CA ASP A 3 -6.45 18.75 -1.32
C ASP A 3 -6.57 17.26 -0.99
N ARG A 4 -6.80 16.94 0.28
CA ARG A 4 -6.97 15.56 0.78
C ARG A 4 -8.46 15.27 0.94
N ASN A 5 -9.05 14.53 0.01
CA ASN A 5 -10.45 14.12 0.10
C ASN A 5 -10.58 12.90 1.03
N MET A 6 -10.70 13.15 2.34
CA MET A 6 -10.93 12.10 3.34
C MET A 6 -12.43 11.80 3.44
N LYS A 7 -12.91 10.72 2.81
CA LYS A 7 -14.32 10.29 2.94
C LYS A 7 -14.52 9.51 4.24
N ASN A 8 -15.47 9.97 5.07
CA ASN A 8 -16.10 9.39 6.28
C ASN A 8 -15.53 8.08 6.87
N MET A 9 -14.24 8.03 7.16
CA MET A 9 -13.67 7.08 8.10
C MET A 9 -13.20 7.87 9.31
N GLN A 10 -14.09 7.99 10.30
CA GLN A 10 -13.79 8.66 11.55
C GLN A 10 -13.09 7.65 12.48
N ALA A 11 -11.79 7.81 12.66
CA ALA A 11 -11.14 7.21 13.81
C ALA A 11 -11.68 7.92 15.07
N LEU A 12 -12.07 7.14 16.08
CA LEU A 12 -12.55 7.69 17.35
C LEU A 12 -11.48 8.54 18.06
N ASP A 13 -10.21 8.31 17.72
CA ASP A 13 -9.06 9.09 18.17
C ASP A 13 -8.61 10.08 17.09
N TYR A 14 -8.54 11.37 17.45
CA TYR A 14 -8.08 12.46 16.58
C TYR A 14 -6.61 12.35 16.18
N LYS A 15 -5.86 11.46 16.83
CA LYS A 15 -4.45 11.19 16.54
C LYS A 15 -4.22 10.07 15.54
N VAL A 16 -5.26 9.55 14.88
CA VAL A 16 -5.11 8.49 13.87
C VAL A 16 -5.49 9.01 12.50
N SER A 17 -4.68 8.69 11.51
CA SER A 17 -4.95 8.99 10.09
C SER A 17 -4.89 7.72 9.29
N VAL A 18 -5.77 7.62 8.29
CA VAL A 18 -5.85 6.43 7.45
C VAL A 18 -5.65 6.78 6.00
N LEU A 19 -4.74 6.06 5.38
CA LEU A 19 -4.48 6.06 3.95
C LEU A 19 -5.08 4.78 3.37
N ALA A 20 -6.03 4.92 2.46
CA ALA A 20 -6.66 3.79 1.81
C ALA A 20 -6.77 4.02 0.31
N GLY A 21 -6.75 2.93 -0.45
CA GLY A 21 -6.93 2.98 -1.89
C GLY A 21 -6.58 1.64 -2.53
N GLN A 22 -6.44 1.66 -3.84
CA GLN A 22 -6.10 0.48 -4.62
C GLN A 22 -4.91 0.77 -5.53
N VAL A 23 -4.16 -0.27 -5.83
CA VAL A 23 -3.06 -0.28 -6.79
C VAL A 23 -3.37 -1.36 -7.82
N VAL A 24 -3.47 -1.00 -9.08
CA VAL A 24 -3.57 -1.96 -10.16
C VAL A 24 -2.17 -2.28 -10.64
N ILE A 25 -1.78 -3.53 -10.47
CA ILE A 25 -0.53 -4.10 -10.94
C ILE A 25 -0.80 -4.76 -12.29
N ALA A 26 -0.12 -4.28 -13.32
CA ALA A 26 -0.23 -4.83 -14.66
C ALA A 26 0.37 -6.24 -14.72
N THR A 27 -0.02 -7.01 -15.73
CA THR A 27 0.52 -8.36 -15.94
C THR A 27 2.03 -8.35 -16.16
N GLY A 28 2.70 -9.37 -15.65
CA GLY A 28 4.13 -9.61 -15.89
C GLY A 28 5.02 -8.49 -15.35
N THR A 29 5.93 -7.97 -16.18
CA THR A 29 6.96 -7.00 -15.76
C THR A 29 6.54 -5.54 -15.89
N THR A 30 5.31 -5.30 -16.32
CA THR A 30 4.84 -3.99 -16.76
C THR A 30 4.61 -2.98 -15.62
N GLY A 31 4.74 -3.40 -14.36
CA GLY A 31 4.73 -2.53 -13.20
C GLY A 31 3.33 -2.15 -12.70
N VAL A 32 3.19 -0.95 -12.16
CA VAL A 32 1.91 -0.41 -11.65
C VAL A 32 1.21 0.35 -12.78
N SER A 33 0.01 -0.09 -13.18
CA SER A 33 -0.77 0.58 -14.23
C SER A 33 -1.56 1.77 -13.71
N SER A 34 -2.02 1.72 -12.46
CA SER A 34 -2.71 2.84 -11.81
C SER A 34 -2.70 2.70 -10.29
N SER A 35 -2.86 3.81 -9.60
CA SER A 35 -3.08 3.84 -8.15
C SER A 35 -4.09 4.91 -7.80
N SER A 36 -4.96 4.63 -6.83
CA SER A 36 -5.93 5.57 -6.28
C SER A 36 -5.60 5.98 -4.84
N ILE A 37 -4.44 5.56 -4.32
CA ILE A 37 -4.03 5.90 -2.95
C ILE A 37 -3.69 7.39 -2.91
N LEU A 38 -4.59 8.20 -2.36
CA LEU A 38 -4.35 9.64 -2.21
C LEU A 38 -3.22 9.88 -1.20
N GLY A 39 -2.25 10.73 -1.54
CA GLY A 39 -1.13 11.03 -0.66
C GLY A 39 0.00 9.98 -0.67
N ALA A 40 -0.01 9.04 -1.62
CA ALA A 40 1.11 8.17 -1.90
C ALA A 40 1.24 7.85 -3.39
N SER A 41 2.43 7.45 -3.81
CA SER A 41 2.68 6.84 -5.11
C SER A 41 3.17 5.41 -4.92
N VAL A 42 2.93 4.53 -5.91
CA VAL A 42 3.37 3.13 -5.85
C VAL A 42 4.14 2.80 -7.11
N ALA A 43 5.31 2.19 -6.93
CA ALA A 43 6.18 1.78 -8.03
C ALA A 43 6.67 0.35 -7.82
N ARG A 44 6.89 -0.38 -8.91
CA ARG A 44 7.54 -1.69 -8.89
C ARG A 44 9.04 -1.51 -8.65
N THR A 45 9.61 -2.32 -7.77
CA THR A 45 11.05 -2.32 -7.45
C THR A 45 11.75 -3.60 -7.88
N GLY A 46 10.98 -4.67 -8.15
CA GLY A 46 11.49 -5.94 -8.62
C GLY A 46 10.34 -6.91 -8.90
N THR A 47 10.67 -8.16 -9.21
CA THR A 47 9.69 -9.24 -9.39
C THR A 47 8.86 -9.41 -8.14
N GLY A 48 7.53 -9.24 -8.27
CA GLY A 48 6.60 -9.31 -7.16
C GLY A 48 6.80 -8.23 -6.09
N ALA A 49 7.72 -7.28 -6.26
CA ALA A 49 8.11 -6.33 -5.23
C ALA A 49 7.73 -4.89 -5.61
N TYR A 50 7.15 -4.19 -4.64
CA TYR A 50 6.54 -2.88 -4.83
C TYR A 50 6.84 -1.96 -3.65
N ARG A 51 6.95 -0.67 -3.93
CA ARG A 51 7.21 0.38 -2.94
C ARG A 51 6.12 1.41 -2.98
N ILE A 52 5.51 1.65 -1.82
CA ILE A 52 4.62 2.77 -1.55
C ILE A 52 5.48 3.92 -1.01
N THR A 53 5.48 5.05 -1.70
CA THR A 53 6.13 6.28 -1.27
C THR A 53 5.08 7.27 -0.78
N LEU A 54 5.09 7.57 0.51
CA LEU A 54 4.15 8.49 1.15
C LEU A 54 4.56 9.94 0.82
N ALA A 55 3.58 10.82 0.62
CA ALA A 55 3.85 12.24 0.40
C ALA A 55 4.36 12.92 1.68
N ASP A 56 3.76 12.56 2.82
CA ASP A 56 4.05 13.12 4.14
C ASP A 56 4.85 12.11 5.00
N ALA A 57 5.61 12.65 5.95
CA ALA A 57 6.25 11.84 6.98
C ALA A 57 5.23 11.58 8.10
N TRP A 58 5.19 10.33 8.57
CA TRP A 58 4.33 9.90 9.67
C TRP A 58 5.20 9.43 10.84
N PRO A 59 4.87 9.82 12.08
CA PRO A 59 5.59 9.37 13.27
C PRO A 59 5.64 7.85 13.42
N GLU A 60 4.51 7.18 13.15
CA GLU A 60 4.35 5.75 13.43
C GLU A 60 3.26 5.14 12.54
N LEU A 61 3.49 3.90 12.08
CA LEU A 61 2.54 3.06 11.38
C LEU A 61 1.95 2.08 12.40
N LEU A 62 0.65 2.20 12.67
CA LEU A 62 -0.06 1.40 13.65
C LEU A 62 -0.55 0.08 13.06
N SER A 63 -0.97 0.10 11.79
CA SER A 63 -1.46 -1.09 11.10
C SER A 63 -1.30 -0.94 9.59
N ALA A 64 -1.03 -2.04 8.91
CA ALA A 64 -1.02 -2.14 7.46
C ALA A 64 -1.71 -3.42 7.04
N GLN A 65 -2.64 -3.30 6.10
CA GLN A 65 -3.35 -4.41 5.50
C GLN A 65 -3.32 -4.28 3.99
N LEU A 66 -3.00 -5.39 3.34
CA LEU A 66 -3.00 -5.54 1.89
C LEU A 66 -3.85 -6.75 1.54
N THR A 67 -4.71 -6.63 0.53
CA THR A 67 -5.45 -7.77 -0.02
C THR A 67 -5.42 -7.72 -1.54
N VAL A 68 -5.29 -8.89 -2.17
CA VAL A 68 -5.27 -8.99 -3.64
C VAL A 68 -6.65 -9.41 -4.12
N GLN A 69 -7.15 -8.72 -5.14
CA GLN A 69 -8.29 -9.11 -5.94
C GLN A 69 -7.84 -9.37 -7.37
N LYS A 70 -8.24 -10.52 -7.90
CA LYS A 70 -7.87 -10.97 -9.25
C LYS A 70 -9.00 -11.80 -9.86
N THR A 71 -9.15 -11.76 -11.19
CA THR A 71 -10.21 -12.48 -11.89
C THR A 71 -9.81 -13.93 -12.17
N THR A 72 -8.55 -14.18 -12.53
CA THR A 72 -8.05 -15.55 -12.67
C THR A 72 -7.42 -16.07 -11.39
N ALA A 73 -7.48 -17.39 -11.21
CA ALA A 73 -6.91 -18.05 -10.03
C ALA A 73 -5.38 -17.95 -10.05
N GLN A 74 -4.85 -17.14 -9.12
CA GLN A 74 -3.44 -17.11 -8.75
C GLN A 74 -3.39 -16.73 -7.27
N ASP A 75 -2.73 -17.55 -6.47
CA ASP A 75 -2.59 -17.30 -5.04
C ASP A 75 -1.46 -16.29 -4.80
N LEU A 76 -1.81 -15.01 -4.89
CA LEU A 76 -0.93 -13.89 -4.56
C LEU A 76 -1.24 -13.42 -3.15
N VAL A 77 -0.29 -13.64 -2.26
CA VAL A 77 -0.35 -13.20 -0.86
C VAL A 77 0.53 -11.97 -0.71
N PRO A 78 -0.06 -10.76 -0.56
CA PRO A 78 0.73 -9.56 -0.34
C PRO A 78 1.25 -9.55 1.10
N GLN A 79 2.53 -9.23 1.27
CA GLN A 79 3.18 -9.13 2.57
C GLN A 79 3.99 -7.84 2.64
N ILE A 80 3.85 -7.09 3.74
CA ILE A 80 4.72 -5.96 4.04
C ILE A 80 6.13 -6.49 4.33
N SER A 81 7.11 -6.07 3.54
CA SER A 81 8.49 -6.55 3.64
C SER A 81 9.40 -5.57 4.38
N ALA A 82 9.15 -4.26 4.29
CA ALA A 82 9.87 -3.25 5.05
C ALA A 82 9.02 -2.01 5.28
N VAL A 83 9.26 -1.33 6.41
CA VAL A 83 8.64 -0.05 6.75
C VAL A 83 9.74 0.92 7.16
N ASN A 84 9.90 2.01 6.42
CA ASN A 84 10.83 3.09 6.73
C ASN A 84 10.13 4.45 6.60
N LEU A 85 9.56 4.90 7.72
CA LEU A 85 8.80 6.15 7.76
C LEU A 85 9.69 7.40 7.65
N ALA A 86 10.97 7.31 8.04
CA ALA A 86 11.93 8.40 7.88
C ALA A 86 12.19 8.70 6.40
N SER A 87 12.29 7.66 5.57
CA SER A 87 12.37 7.78 4.12
C SER A 87 11.00 7.82 3.42
N LYS A 88 9.89 7.82 4.18
CA LYS A 88 8.51 7.82 3.67
C LYS A 88 8.18 6.60 2.79
N GLN A 89 8.78 5.45 3.07
CA GLN A 89 8.69 4.26 2.23
C GLN A 89 8.10 3.08 3.00
N ILE A 90 7.18 2.36 2.34
CA ILE A 90 6.67 1.08 2.78
C ILE A 90 6.79 0.12 1.60
N ASP A 91 7.54 -0.96 1.80
CA ASP A 91 7.75 -1.97 0.78
C ASP A 91 6.85 -3.17 1.05
N PHE A 92 6.30 -3.73 -0.03
CA PHE A 92 5.55 -4.98 0.03
C PHE A 92 5.91 -5.89 -1.12
N VAL A 93 5.70 -7.18 -0.90
CA VAL A 93 5.94 -8.23 -1.89
C VAL A 93 4.69 -9.05 -2.05
N ASN A 94 4.35 -9.41 -3.28
CA ASN A 94 3.36 -10.43 -3.57
C ASN A 94 4.10 -11.77 -3.67
N LEU A 95 3.65 -12.74 -2.88
CA LEU A 95 4.21 -14.09 -2.86
C LEU A 95 3.22 -15.08 -3.44
N THR A 96 3.73 -16.08 -4.15
CA THR A 96 3.04 -17.36 -4.34
C THR A 96 3.87 -18.42 -3.64
N GLY A 97 3.30 -19.00 -2.57
CA GLY A 97 4.09 -19.74 -1.59
C GLY A 97 5.16 -18.83 -0.95
N ALA A 98 6.43 -19.21 -1.05
CA ALA A 98 7.55 -18.44 -0.49
C ALA A 98 8.30 -17.56 -1.52
N THR A 99 7.79 -17.45 -2.76
CA THR A 99 8.53 -16.81 -3.87
C THR A 99 7.84 -15.54 -4.32
N ALA A 100 8.61 -14.44 -4.41
CA ALA A 100 8.14 -13.18 -4.97
C ALA A 100 7.69 -13.37 -6.42
N THR A 101 6.42 -13.05 -6.68
CA THR A 101 5.74 -13.42 -7.91
C THR A 101 4.90 -12.26 -8.42
N ASP A 102 5.04 -11.95 -9.71
CA ASP A 102 4.19 -10.96 -10.38
C ASP A 102 2.82 -11.57 -10.76
N PRO A 103 1.78 -10.73 -10.93
CA PRO A 103 0.52 -11.22 -11.48
C PRO A 103 0.71 -11.71 -12.93
N THR A 104 0.20 -12.90 -13.20
CA THR A 104 0.19 -13.54 -14.53
C THR A 104 -1.21 -13.54 -15.14
N THR A 105 -1.36 -13.68 -16.46
CA THR A 105 -2.66 -13.82 -17.16
C THR A 105 -3.53 -12.55 -17.21
N ASP A 106 -3.77 -11.91 -16.08
CA ASP A 106 -4.54 -10.68 -15.91
C ASP A 106 -3.96 -9.81 -14.77
N ALA A 107 -4.30 -8.52 -14.81
CA ALA A 107 -3.86 -7.55 -13.81
C ALA A 107 -4.39 -7.93 -12.42
N ALA A 108 -3.64 -7.58 -11.38
CA ALA A 108 -4.09 -7.75 -10.00
C ALA A 108 -4.37 -6.38 -9.38
N THR A 109 -5.47 -6.27 -8.63
CA THR A 109 -5.77 -5.10 -7.83
C THR A 109 -5.38 -5.38 -6.39
N VAL A 110 -4.41 -4.65 -5.87
CA VAL A 110 -4.04 -4.68 -4.44
C VAL A 110 -4.79 -3.58 -3.72
N ASN A 111 -5.70 -3.96 -2.82
CA ASN A 111 -6.35 -3.03 -1.92
C ASN A 111 -5.44 -2.77 -0.73
N VAL A 112 -5.26 -1.50 -0.39
CA VAL A 112 -4.30 -1.04 0.62
C VAL A 112 -5.04 -0.25 1.69
N LEU A 113 -4.76 -0.59 2.95
CA LEU A 113 -5.21 0.14 4.13
C LEU A 113 -4.02 0.33 5.08
N LEU A 114 -3.61 1.57 5.28
CA LEU A 114 -2.52 1.94 6.19
C LEU A 114 -3.06 2.89 7.25
N VAL A 115 -2.82 2.55 8.51
CA VAL A 115 -3.27 3.32 9.67
C VAL A 115 -2.05 3.89 10.36
N PHE A 116 -1.99 5.21 10.46
CA PHE A 116 -0.86 5.94 11.02
C PHE A 116 -1.27 6.70 12.28
N LYS A 117 -0.28 6.92 13.15
CA LYS A 117 -0.36 7.96 14.17
C LYS A 117 -0.09 9.32 13.52
N ASN A 118 -0.96 10.30 13.77
CA ASN A 118 -0.96 11.64 13.19
C ASN A 118 -0.30 12.69 14.11
N SER A 119 0.08 12.33 15.34
CA SER A 119 0.73 13.25 16.27
C SER A 119 1.78 12.55 17.12
N THR A 120 2.90 13.24 17.38
CA THR A 120 3.96 12.80 18.29
C THR A 120 3.64 13.08 19.77
N ILE A 121 2.62 13.87 20.05
CA ILE A 121 2.26 14.27 21.42
C ILE A 121 1.32 13.20 22.01
N ASN A 122 1.77 12.46 23.03
CA ASN A 122 0.88 11.68 23.91
C ASN A 122 0.12 12.64 24.86
N PRO A 123 -1.14 12.37 25.21
CA PRO A 123 -1.86 13.17 26.20
C PRO A 123 -1.22 13.04 27.59
#